data_AF-A0A194UU58-F1
#
_entry.id   AF-A0A194UU58-F1
#
_cell.length_a   1.000
_cell.length_b   1.000
_cell.length_c   1.000
_cell.angle_alpha   90.00
_cell.angle_beta   90.00
_cell.angle_gamma   90.00
#
_symmetry.space_group_name_H-M   'P 1'
#
loop_
_entity.id
_entity.type
_entity.pdbx_description
1 polymer ?
#
loop_
_entity_poly.entity_id
_entity_poly.type
_entity_poly.pdbx_seq_one_letter_code
_entity_poly.pdbx_strand_id
1 'polypeptide(L)'
;MNNWDSMENSKSLSSLADHLSEMPGHHSLPRIENPRVMKKRLAIEKVIKDNPDDEAAQIEAIAKIRPYFMGHGRAVDIVNSYTNGTVDVQETVCRIAEPIERAYITANGGRLFVAEERIARTQRGYHSPEKALEMWGPEEDLDELQSRVTGPDDGPRVEGELWDLYYTILHAAKKTPWRDESAQQKLVDLVAALKARPDPDFPANMTIPLKNNWIYEWGRLWSDAILFGPSSREAWNDSLGCGAGWYPPEVRGSVNINAFWGRLTGQGVHDFGIYATWALREALDEEIDVSMDSHEPAPSREYKAEALFEVAAVWIRLAGQSVFEYLLRDAASNKEKASRAPKESKWDQWQKRFEEEAARLHYSPMVTAVAKECAEIMSLISAQAKNL
;
A
#
# COMPACT_ATOMS: atom_id res chain seq x y z
N MET A 1 17.10 2.13 -49.50
CA MET A 1 15.67 2.50 -49.71
C MET A 1 15.02 2.52 -48.34
N ASN A 2 14.74 3.75 -47.84
CA ASN A 2 13.84 4.15 -46.74
C ASN A 2 14.14 3.58 -45.33
N ASN A 3 14.06 4.29 -44.20
CA ASN A 3 13.69 5.66 -43.86
C ASN A 3 14.26 5.93 -42.45
N TRP A 4 15.09 6.94 -42.27
CA TRP A 4 15.50 7.48 -40.96
C TRP A 4 14.92 8.89 -40.88
N ASP A 5 13.70 9.04 -40.34
CA ASP A 5 13.05 10.35 -40.21
C ASP A 5 11.98 10.35 -39.10
N SER A 6 12.34 9.88 -37.89
CA SER A 6 11.43 9.81 -36.74
C SER A 6 11.94 10.50 -35.46
N MET A 7 13.18 11.01 -35.43
CA MET A 7 13.77 11.58 -34.21
C MET A 7 13.77 13.12 -34.16
N GLU A 8 13.52 13.81 -35.28
CA GLU A 8 13.45 15.29 -35.27
C GLU A 8 12.06 15.84 -34.90
N ASN A 9 11.00 15.03 -34.97
CA ASN A 9 9.64 15.51 -34.66
C ASN A 9 9.30 15.57 -33.17
N SER A 10 9.95 14.81 -32.28
CA SER A 10 9.59 14.84 -30.84
C SER A 10 10.18 16.04 -30.10
N LYS A 11 11.41 16.45 -30.44
CA LYS A 11 12.02 17.70 -29.94
C LYS A 11 11.32 18.94 -30.48
N SER A 12 10.80 18.86 -31.72
CA SER A 12 9.99 19.92 -32.31
C SER A 12 8.67 20.12 -31.56
N LEU A 13 7.98 19.04 -31.15
CA LEU A 13 6.71 19.15 -30.43
C LEU A 13 6.84 19.63 -28.98
N SER A 14 7.89 19.22 -28.25
CA SER A 14 8.14 19.76 -26.90
C SER A 14 8.56 21.22 -26.97
N SER A 15 9.44 21.57 -27.92
CA SER A 15 9.85 22.95 -28.18
C SER A 15 8.67 23.83 -28.59
N LEU A 16 7.70 23.30 -29.35
CA LEU A 16 6.50 24.04 -29.73
C LEU A 16 5.59 24.28 -28.53
N ALA A 17 5.43 23.29 -27.63
CA ALA A 17 4.65 23.44 -26.40
C ALA A 17 5.27 24.48 -25.45
N ASP A 18 6.59 24.49 -25.31
CA ASP A 18 7.33 25.47 -24.51
C ASP A 18 7.18 26.88 -25.11
N HIS A 19 7.32 27.02 -26.44
CA HIS A 19 7.20 28.30 -27.14
C HIS A 19 5.77 28.86 -27.16
N LEU A 20 4.77 27.98 -27.22
CA LEU A 20 3.37 28.35 -27.08
C LEU A 20 3.06 28.85 -25.67
N SER A 21 3.66 28.27 -24.63
CA SER A 21 3.45 28.70 -23.24
C SER A 21 3.96 30.11 -22.94
N GLU A 22 4.93 30.61 -23.72
CA GLU A 22 5.53 31.94 -23.58
C GLU A 22 4.79 33.04 -24.38
N MET A 23 3.78 32.69 -25.18
CA MET A 23 3.03 33.68 -25.96
C MET A 23 2.08 34.51 -25.07
N PRO A 24 2.09 35.86 -25.18
CA PRO A 24 1.14 36.71 -24.47
C PRO A 24 -0.30 36.35 -24.84
N GLY A 25 -1.08 35.88 -23.86
CA GLY A 25 -2.45 35.38 -24.08
C GLY A 25 -2.57 33.86 -24.20
N HIS A 26 -1.50 33.07 -24.06
CA HIS A 26 -1.62 31.61 -24.05
C HIS A 26 -2.14 31.05 -22.71
N HIS A 27 -2.05 31.82 -21.63
CA HIS A 27 -2.70 31.52 -20.35
C HIS A 27 -4.22 31.68 -20.36
N SER A 28 -4.83 32.19 -21.45
CA SER A 28 -6.28 32.36 -21.57
C SER A 28 -6.96 31.34 -22.49
N LEU A 29 -6.21 30.41 -23.09
CA LEU A 29 -6.82 29.26 -23.77
C LEU A 29 -7.24 28.24 -22.70
N PRO A 30 -8.53 27.83 -22.63
CA PRO A 30 -8.98 26.81 -21.69
C PRO A 30 -8.12 25.57 -21.90
N ARG A 31 -7.47 25.10 -20.83
CA ARG A 31 -6.74 23.83 -20.88
C ARG A 31 -7.76 22.76 -21.23
N ILE A 32 -7.67 22.20 -22.44
CA ILE A 32 -8.57 21.14 -22.87
C ILE A 32 -8.27 19.94 -21.97
N GLU A 33 -9.23 19.56 -21.13
CA GLU A 33 -9.13 18.40 -20.26
C GLU A 33 -8.76 17.18 -21.12
N ASN A 34 -7.77 16.40 -20.68
CA ASN A 34 -7.37 15.19 -21.39
C ASN A 34 -8.61 14.28 -21.54
N PRO A 35 -8.99 13.83 -22.76
CA PRO A 35 -10.19 13.03 -22.96
C PRO A 35 -10.24 11.75 -22.12
N ARG A 36 -9.08 11.16 -21.77
CA ARG A 36 -8.99 10.01 -20.88
C ARG A 36 -9.38 10.37 -19.45
N VAL A 37 -8.93 11.53 -18.95
CA VAL A 37 -9.26 12.06 -17.62
C VAL A 37 -10.75 12.39 -17.56
N MET A 38 -11.27 13.12 -18.56
CA MET A 38 -12.69 13.43 -18.67
C MET A 38 -13.56 12.16 -18.67
N LYS A 39 -13.17 11.12 -19.44
CA LYS A 39 -13.90 9.84 -19.49
C LYS A 39 -13.94 9.14 -18.13
N LYS A 40 -12.81 9.12 -17.41
CA LYS A 40 -12.75 8.54 -16.05
C LYS A 40 -13.63 9.33 -15.08
N ARG A 41 -13.53 10.67 -15.11
CA ARG A 41 -14.34 11.59 -14.30
C ARG A 41 -15.84 11.33 -14.47
N LEU A 42 -16.33 11.36 -15.72
CA LEU A 42 -17.74 11.10 -16.04
C LEU A 42 -18.19 9.69 -15.64
N ALA A 43 -17.32 8.68 -15.75
CA ALA A 43 -17.64 7.33 -15.32
C ALA A 43 -17.80 7.23 -13.79
N ILE A 44 -16.95 7.92 -13.03
CA ILE A 44 -17.03 7.98 -11.56
C ILE A 44 -18.29 8.72 -11.12
N GLU A 45 -18.57 9.90 -11.70
CA GLU A 45 -19.78 10.67 -11.44
C GLU A 45 -21.04 9.82 -11.70
N LYS A 46 -21.05 9.03 -12.77
CA LYS A 46 -22.13 8.09 -13.07
C LYS A 46 -22.27 7.01 -12.00
N VAL A 47 -21.17 6.38 -11.58
CA VAL A 47 -21.18 5.34 -10.53
C VAL A 47 -21.77 5.87 -9.22
N ILE A 48 -21.34 7.07 -8.81
CA ILE A 48 -21.83 7.72 -7.59
C ILE A 48 -23.34 8.00 -7.70
N LYS A 49 -23.77 8.53 -8.85
CA LYS A 49 -25.19 8.82 -9.10
C LYS A 49 -26.06 7.56 -9.11
N ASP A 50 -25.56 6.46 -9.67
CA ASP A 50 -26.32 5.22 -9.81
C ASP A 50 -26.44 4.43 -8.50
N ASN A 51 -25.55 4.66 -7.53
CA ASN A 51 -25.49 3.92 -6.27
C ASN A 51 -25.43 4.86 -5.06
N PRO A 52 -26.38 5.82 -4.89
CA PRO A 52 -26.23 6.93 -3.94
C PRO A 52 -26.02 6.50 -2.49
N ASP A 53 -26.58 5.35 -2.10
CA ASP A 53 -26.60 4.85 -0.71
C ASP A 53 -25.69 3.63 -0.48
N ASP A 54 -24.98 3.15 -1.50
CA ASP A 54 -24.09 1.99 -1.40
C ASP A 54 -22.64 2.39 -1.70
N GLU A 55 -21.99 2.93 -0.66
CA GLU A 55 -20.60 3.37 -0.73
C GLU A 55 -19.63 2.24 -1.06
N ALA A 56 -19.87 1.03 -0.56
CA ALA A 56 -19.02 -0.12 -0.85
C ALA A 56 -19.08 -0.48 -2.34
N ALA A 57 -20.26 -0.44 -2.95
CA ALA A 57 -20.43 -0.62 -4.39
C ALA A 57 -19.81 0.55 -5.19
N GLN A 58 -19.92 1.79 -4.70
CA GLN A 58 -19.24 2.94 -5.32
C GLN A 58 -17.72 2.73 -5.34
N ILE A 59 -17.10 2.38 -4.20
CA ILE A 59 -15.66 2.13 -4.09
C ILE A 59 -15.22 0.98 -5.01
N GLU A 60 -15.97 -0.12 -5.03
CA GLU A 60 -15.71 -1.27 -5.90
C GLU A 60 -15.75 -0.89 -7.39
N ALA A 61 -16.72 -0.08 -7.81
CA ALA A 61 -16.84 0.35 -9.20
C ALA A 61 -15.77 1.40 -9.57
N ILE A 62 -15.43 2.30 -8.65
CA ILE A 62 -14.33 3.27 -8.84
C ILE A 62 -12.99 2.55 -8.99
N ALA A 63 -12.73 1.51 -8.19
CA ALA A 63 -11.53 0.69 -8.28
C ALA A 63 -11.29 0.14 -9.70
N LYS A 64 -12.36 -0.23 -10.41
CA LYS A 64 -12.30 -0.71 -11.80
C LYS A 64 -12.02 0.41 -12.81
N ILE A 65 -12.44 1.65 -12.52
CA ILE A 65 -12.19 2.82 -13.37
C ILE A 65 -10.76 3.35 -13.17
N ARG A 66 -10.25 3.28 -11.94
CA ARG A 66 -8.95 3.80 -11.48
C ARG A 66 -7.79 2.80 -11.55
N PRO A 67 -8.00 1.66 -12.20
CA PRO A 67 -7.40 0.35 -11.83
C PRO A 67 -6.66 0.31 -10.48
N TYR A 68 -7.41 0.36 -9.37
CA TYR A 68 -6.83 0.10 -8.05
C TYR A 68 -6.36 -1.35 -7.92
N PHE A 69 -5.44 -1.58 -6.98
CA PHE A 69 -5.02 -2.92 -6.61
C PHE A 69 -6.15 -3.64 -5.87
N MET A 70 -6.80 -4.57 -6.58
CA MET A 70 -7.87 -5.41 -6.05
C MET A 70 -7.53 -6.87 -6.34
N GLY A 71 -7.79 -7.75 -5.38
CA GLY A 71 -7.47 -9.17 -5.54
C GLY A 71 -8.35 -9.84 -6.59
N HIS A 72 -7.85 -10.95 -7.14
CA HIS A 72 -8.55 -11.77 -8.11
C HIS A 72 -8.60 -13.23 -7.66
N GLY A 73 -9.27 -14.06 -8.46
CA GLY A 73 -9.33 -15.50 -8.24
C GLY A 73 -10.05 -15.90 -6.95
N ARG A 74 -9.64 -17.04 -6.38
CA ARG A 74 -10.35 -17.70 -5.28
C ARG A 74 -10.34 -16.92 -3.97
N ALA A 75 -9.33 -16.08 -3.74
CA ALA A 75 -9.20 -15.34 -2.50
C ALA A 75 -10.40 -14.42 -2.29
N VAL A 76 -10.91 -13.80 -3.37
CA VAL A 76 -12.08 -12.92 -3.37
C VAL A 76 -13.31 -13.63 -2.79
N ASP A 77 -13.64 -14.81 -3.32
CA ASP A 77 -14.83 -15.55 -2.88
C ASP A 77 -14.69 -16.05 -1.43
N ILE A 78 -13.50 -16.50 -1.05
CA ILE A 78 -13.23 -17.01 0.31
C ILE A 78 -13.32 -15.87 1.34
N VAL A 79 -12.66 -14.72 1.08
CA VAL A 79 -12.69 -13.57 1.98
C VAL A 79 -14.11 -12.97 2.04
N ASN A 80 -14.83 -12.87 0.92
CA ASN A 80 -16.22 -12.41 0.93
C ASN A 80 -17.13 -13.35 1.73
N SER A 81 -16.91 -14.67 1.64
CA SER A 81 -17.67 -15.65 2.43
C SER A 81 -17.42 -15.44 3.93
N TYR A 82 -16.18 -15.14 4.31
CA TYR A 82 -15.79 -14.85 5.69
C TYR A 82 -16.37 -13.54 6.22
N THR A 83 -16.23 -12.44 5.46
CA THR A 83 -16.76 -11.14 5.88
C THR A 83 -18.28 -11.17 6.06
N ASN A 84 -18.98 -11.91 5.19
CA ASN A 84 -20.42 -12.16 5.27
C ASN A 84 -20.83 -13.17 6.36
N GLY A 85 -19.87 -13.80 7.05
CA GLY A 85 -20.13 -14.75 8.13
C GLY A 85 -20.63 -16.12 7.69
N THR A 86 -20.46 -16.48 6.41
CA THR A 86 -20.83 -17.82 5.90
C THR A 86 -19.79 -18.89 6.21
N VAL A 87 -18.54 -18.50 6.48
CA VAL A 87 -17.46 -19.38 6.95
C VAL A 87 -16.74 -18.72 8.13
N ASP A 88 -16.18 -19.51 9.03
CA ASP A 88 -15.40 -18.99 10.17
C ASP A 88 -13.94 -18.70 9.78
N VAL A 89 -13.19 -18.05 10.68
CA VAL A 89 -11.80 -17.65 10.42
C VAL A 89 -10.88 -18.85 10.19
N GLN A 90 -11.09 -19.98 10.87
CA GLN A 90 -10.22 -21.15 10.73
C GLN A 90 -10.43 -21.83 9.39
N GLU A 91 -11.69 -22.01 8.99
CA GLU A 91 -12.03 -22.53 7.67
C GLU A 91 -11.50 -21.62 6.56
N THR A 92 -11.66 -20.31 6.71
CA THR A 92 -11.17 -19.29 5.77
C THR A 92 -9.65 -19.39 5.61
N VAL A 93 -8.94 -19.42 6.73
CA VAL A 93 -7.47 -19.53 6.76
C VAL A 93 -7.00 -20.83 6.11
N CYS A 94 -7.63 -21.97 6.40
CA CYS A 94 -7.26 -23.24 5.77
C CYS A 94 -7.47 -23.22 4.25
N ARG A 95 -8.63 -22.74 3.78
CA ARG A 95 -8.96 -22.65 2.35
C ARG A 95 -7.99 -21.73 1.57
N ILE A 96 -7.52 -20.67 2.20
CA ILE A 96 -6.53 -19.75 1.62
C ILE A 96 -5.13 -20.38 1.63
N ALA A 97 -4.71 -20.88 2.80
CA ALA A 97 -3.31 -21.23 3.05
C ALA A 97 -2.88 -22.52 2.36
N GLU A 98 -3.70 -23.57 2.36
CA GLU A 98 -3.34 -24.89 1.82
C GLU A 98 -2.74 -24.85 0.39
N PRO A 99 -3.40 -24.20 -0.59
CA PRO A 99 -2.85 -24.12 -1.94
C PRO A 99 -1.61 -23.21 -2.05
N ILE A 100 -1.49 -22.18 -1.20
CA ILE A 100 -0.31 -21.30 -1.14
C ILE A 100 0.88 -22.07 -0.56
N GLU A 101 0.70 -22.77 0.56
CA GLU A 101 1.72 -23.60 1.20
C GLU A 101 2.19 -24.71 0.27
N ARG A 102 1.26 -25.36 -0.43
CA ARG A 102 1.61 -26.36 -1.45
C ARG A 102 2.47 -25.75 -2.55
N ALA A 103 2.09 -24.58 -3.07
CA ALA A 103 2.88 -23.90 -4.09
C ALA A 103 4.26 -23.47 -3.55
N TYR A 104 4.33 -22.99 -2.30
CA TYR A 104 5.55 -22.60 -1.62
C TYR A 104 6.51 -23.80 -1.46
N ILE A 105 6.09 -24.87 -0.79
CA ILE A 105 6.92 -26.05 -0.50
C ILE A 105 7.37 -26.76 -1.78
N THR A 106 6.56 -26.72 -2.83
CA THR A 106 6.90 -27.38 -4.10
C THR A 106 7.64 -26.48 -5.08
N ALA A 107 7.97 -25.24 -4.70
CA ALA A 107 8.56 -24.25 -5.61
C ALA A 107 7.74 -24.07 -6.90
N ASN A 108 6.41 -23.91 -6.73
CA ASN A 108 5.39 -23.91 -7.77
C ASN A 108 5.39 -25.20 -8.61
N GLY A 109 5.37 -26.36 -7.95
CA GLY A 109 5.43 -27.66 -8.62
C GLY A 109 6.73 -27.85 -9.42
N GLY A 110 7.84 -27.29 -8.95
CA GLY A 110 9.18 -27.36 -9.54
C GLY A 110 9.52 -26.23 -10.51
N ARG A 111 8.54 -25.41 -10.93
CA ARG A 111 8.74 -24.38 -11.95
C ARG A 111 9.74 -23.30 -11.55
N LEU A 112 9.81 -22.93 -10.27
CA LEU A 112 10.75 -21.91 -9.82
C LEU A 112 12.20 -22.39 -9.91
N PHE A 113 12.50 -23.68 -9.73
CA PHE A 113 13.88 -24.18 -9.93
C PHE A 113 14.37 -23.85 -11.35
N VAL A 114 13.54 -24.11 -12.36
CA VAL A 114 13.87 -23.84 -13.76
C VAL A 114 13.97 -22.34 -14.03
N ALA A 115 13.02 -21.55 -13.52
CA ALA A 115 12.98 -20.11 -13.75
C ALA A 115 14.19 -19.40 -13.13
N GLU A 116 14.50 -19.68 -11.86
CA GLU A 116 15.60 -19.05 -11.15
C GLU A 116 16.96 -19.48 -11.70
N GLU A 117 17.12 -20.74 -12.11
CA GLU A 117 18.36 -21.18 -12.76
C GLU A 117 18.57 -20.49 -14.12
N ARG A 118 17.51 -20.24 -14.90
CA ARG A 118 17.63 -19.46 -16.15
C ARG A 118 18.09 -18.03 -15.89
N ILE A 119 17.55 -17.39 -14.85
CA ILE A 119 17.97 -16.05 -14.41
C ILE A 119 19.44 -16.11 -14.00
N ALA A 120 19.82 -17.05 -13.14
CA ALA A 120 21.20 -17.23 -12.69
C ALA A 120 22.18 -17.44 -13.84
N ARG A 121 21.87 -18.30 -14.83
CA ARG A 121 22.71 -18.51 -16.02
C ARG A 121 23.01 -17.22 -16.77
N THR A 122 21.99 -16.37 -16.95
CA THR A 122 22.19 -15.06 -17.59
C THR A 122 23.02 -14.14 -16.70
N GLN A 123 22.80 -14.16 -15.39
CA GLN A 123 23.50 -13.29 -14.44
C GLN A 123 24.97 -13.67 -14.20
N ARG A 124 25.32 -14.97 -14.24
CA ARG A 124 26.72 -15.44 -14.05
C ARG A 124 27.69 -14.78 -15.04
N GLY A 125 27.24 -14.46 -16.26
CA GLY A 125 28.05 -13.78 -17.28
C GLY A 125 28.45 -12.33 -16.95
N TYR A 126 27.80 -11.69 -15.97
CA TYR A 126 28.13 -10.32 -15.55
C TYR A 126 29.15 -10.25 -14.41
N HIS A 127 29.61 -11.40 -13.90
CA HIS A 127 30.49 -11.48 -12.74
C HIS A 127 31.76 -12.28 -13.04
N SER A 128 32.80 -12.11 -12.21
CA SER A 128 33.95 -13.02 -12.26
C SER A 128 33.49 -14.44 -11.90
N PRO A 129 34.19 -15.50 -12.35
CA PRO A 129 33.82 -16.88 -12.02
C PRO A 129 33.66 -17.13 -10.52
N GLU A 130 34.53 -16.57 -9.70
CA GLU A 130 34.50 -16.72 -8.24
C GLU A 130 33.27 -16.03 -7.65
N LYS A 131 32.96 -14.82 -8.11
CA LYS A 131 31.80 -14.06 -7.63
C LYS A 131 30.49 -14.69 -8.11
N ALA A 132 30.45 -15.20 -9.34
CA ALA A 132 29.31 -15.92 -9.88
C ALA A 132 29.02 -17.20 -9.08
N LEU A 133 30.06 -17.96 -8.72
CA LEU A 133 29.92 -19.17 -7.90
C LEU A 133 29.44 -18.85 -6.48
N GLU A 134 29.94 -17.78 -5.88
CA GLU A 134 29.48 -17.29 -4.56
C GLU A 134 28.00 -16.90 -4.59
N MET A 135 27.58 -16.11 -5.59
CA MET A 135 26.22 -15.57 -5.68
C MET A 135 25.18 -16.60 -6.12
N TRP A 136 25.53 -17.46 -7.07
CA TRP A 136 24.56 -18.30 -7.80
C TRP A 136 24.83 -19.79 -7.69
N GLY A 137 25.91 -20.20 -7.02
CA GLY A 137 26.32 -21.60 -7.00
C GLY A 137 26.80 -22.12 -8.35
N PRO A 138 27.16 -23.41 -8.42
CA PRO A 138 27.42 -24.07 -9.69
C PRO A 138 26.18 -24.05 -10.58
N GLU A 139 26.40 -24.11 -11.90
CA GLU A 139 25.29 -24.23 -12.86
C GLU A 139 24.59 -25.59 -12.68
N GLU A 140 23.26 -25.54 -12.56
CA GLU A 140 22.41 -26.73 -12.40
C GLU A 140 21.99 -27.27 -13.78
N ASP A 141 21.75 -28.57 -13.91
CA ASP A 141 21.26 -29.16 -15.15
C ASP A 141 19.78 -28.81 -15.38
N LEU A 142 19.50 -27.99 -16.41
CA LEU A 142 18.13 -27.57 -16.71
C LEU A 142 17.22 -28.72 -17.14
N ASP A 143 17.73 -29.76 -17.80
CA ASP A 143 16.91 -30.91 -18.20
C ASP A 143 16.52 -31.72 -16.97
N GLU A 144 17.45 -31.86 -16.01
CA GLU A 144 17.15 -32.46 -14.71
C GLU A 144 16.11 -31.63 -13.94
N LEU A 145 16.29 -30.31 -13.84
CA LEU A 145 15.32 -29.43 -13.17
C LEU A 145 13.95 -29.47 -13.86
N GLN A 146 13.92 -29.50 -15.19
CA GLN A 146 12.69 -29.59 -15.97
C GLN A 146 11.96 -30.90 -15.72
N SER A 147 12.69 -32.02 -15.54
CA SER A 147 12.10 -33.32 -15.20
C SER A 147 11.44 -33.36 -13.81
N ARG A 148 11.81 -32.43 -12.91
CA ARG A 148 11.20 -32.28 -11.58
C ARG A 148 9.90 -31.47 -11.60
N VAL A 149 9.55 -30.84 -12.73
CA VAL A 149 8.31 -30.08 -12.85
C VAL A 149 7.13 -31.06 -12.90
N THR A 150 6.27 -30.98 -11.89
CA THR A 150 5.13 -31.90 -11.71
C THR A 150 3.79 -31.18 -11.76
N GLY A 151 3.76 -29.85 -11.61
CA GLY A 151 2.54 -29.06 -11.66
C GLY A 151 2.17 -28.63 -13.08
N PRO A 152 0.88 -28.42 -13.38
CA PRO A 152 0.44 -27.89 -14.67
C PRO A 152 0.91 -26.43 -14.83
N ASP A 153 1.08 -25.96 -16.07
CA ASP A 153 1.62 -24.62 -16.37
C ASP A 153 0.76 -23.47 -15.80
N ASP A 154 -0.55 -23.70 -15.73
CA ASP A 154 -1.57 -22.81 -15.16
C ASP A 154 -1.85 -23.06 -13.67
N GLY A 155 -1.05 -23.94 -13.02
CA GLY A 155 -1.17 -24.21 -11.60
C GLY A 155 -0.85 -22.99 -10.72
N PRO A 156 -1.23 -23.03 -9.45
CA PRO A 156 -1.05 -21.91 -8.52
C PRO A 156 0.42 -21.49 -8.44
N ARG A 157 0.64 -20.18 -8.35
CA ARG A 157 1.96 -19.57 -8.17
C ARG A 157 1.97 -18.88 -6.83
N VAL A 158 2.87 -19.27 -5.95
CA VAL A 158 2.95 -18.76 -4.57
C VAL A 158 2.88 -17.23 -4.51
N GLU A 159 3.67 -16.54 -5.34
CA GLU A 159 3.69 -15.09 -5.42
C GLU A 159 2.34 -14.52 -5.86
N GLY A 160 1.78 -15.01 -6.98
CA GLY A 160 0.50 -14.52 -7.50
C GLY A 160 -0.67 -14.73 -6.52
N GLU A 161 -0.70 -15.87 -5.84
CA GLU A 161 -1.73 -16.18 -4.85
C GLU A 161 -1.64 -15.31 -3.60
N LEU A 162 -0.42 -14.95 -3.19
CA LEU A 162 -0.19 -14.02 -2.08
C LEU A 162 -0.58 -12.59 -2.46
N TRP A 163 -0.27 -12.13 -3.68
CA TRP A 163 -0.76 -10.85 -4.19
C TRP A 163 -2.30 -10.81 -4.20
N ASP A 164 -2.93 -11.83 -4.77
CA ASP A 164 -4.40 -11.94 -4.81
C ASP A 164 -5.02 -11.93 -3.41
N LEU A 165 -4.42 -12.66 -2.46
CA LEU A 165 -4.84 -12.67 -1.06
C LEU A 165 -4.79 -11.28 -0.44
N TYR A 166 -3.61 -10.65 -0.44
CA TYR A 166 -3.44 -9.39 0.28
C TYR A 166 -4.17 -8.24 -0.40
N TYR A 167 -4.25 -8.20 -1.73
CA TYR A 167 -5.11 -7.24 -2.43
C TYR A 167 -6.58 -7.46 -2.16
N THR A 168 -7.04 -8.71 -2.00
CA THR A 168 -8.41 -8.97 -1.58
C THR A 168 -8.69 -8.39 -0.20
N ILE A 169 -7.82 -8.64 0.78
CA ILE A 169 -7.98 -8.14 2.17
C ILE A 169 -7.93 -6.60 2.20
N LEU A 170 -6.94 -5.99 1.55
CA LEU A 170 -6.76 -4.54 1.52
C LEU A 170 -7.94 -3.84 0.83
N HIS A 171 -8.44 -4.38 -0.27
CA HIS A 171 -9.60 -3.83 -0.96
C HIS A 171 -10.90 -4.04 -0.16
N ALA A 172 -11.05 -5.18 0.52
CA ALA A 172 -12.15 -5.38 1.46
C ALA A 172 -12.11 -4.36 2.61
N ALA A 173 -10.93 -4.08 3.16
CA ALA A 173 -10.74 -3.05 4.17
C ALA A 173 -11.10 -1.64 3.66
N LYS A 174 -10.70 -1.31 2.42
CA LYS A 174 -11.05 -0.03 1.77
C LYS A 174 -12.56 0.18 1.66
N LYS A 175 -13.31 -0.88 1.35
CA LYS A 175 -14.79 -0.86 1.24
C LYS A 175 -15.52 -0.88 2.57
N THR A 176 -14.88 -1.35 3.64
CA THR A 176 -15.51 -1.50 4.95
C THR A 176 -15.43 -0.19 5.72
N PRO A 177 -16.56 0.46 6.08
CA PRO A 177 -16.52 1.70 6.85
C PRO A 177 -15.72 1.55 8.14
N TRP A 178 -14.77 2.44 8.41
CA TRP A 178 -13.87 2.27 9.57
C TRP A 178 -14.58 2.31 10.93
N ARG A 179 -15.74 2.96 10.97
CA ARG A 179 -16.62 3.05 12.14
C ARG A 179 -17.43 1.78 12.38
N ASP A 180 -17.52 0.88 11.39
CA ASP A 180 -17.96 -0.49 11.62
C ASP A 180 -16.79 -1.29 12.22
N GLU A 181 -16.60 -1.11 13.52
CA GLU A 181 -15.46 -1.70 14.23
C GLU A 181 -15.48 -3.23 14.17
N SER A 182 -16.67 -3.84 14.17
CA SER A 182 -16.80 -5.30 14.12
C SER A 182 -16.38 -5.84 12.74
N ALA A 183 -16.84 -5.21 11.66
CA ALA A 183 -16.46 -5.62 10.31
C ALA A 183 -14.97 -5.39 10.03
N GLN A 184 -14.41 -4.26 10.47
CA GLN A 184 -12.97 -3.99 10.39
C GLN A 184 -12.16 -5.00 11.22
N GLN A 185 -12.61 -5.32 12.44
CA GLN A 185 -11.92 -6.27 13.32
C GLN A 185 -11.90 -7.67 12.70
N LYS A 186 -12.96 -8.11 12.02
CA LYS A 186 -12.94 -9.40 11.30
C LYS A 186 -11.76 -9.51 10.33
N LEU A 187 -11.46 -8.46 9.58
CA LEU A 187 -10.32 -8.44 8.64
C LEU A 187 -8.98 -8.47 9.39
N VAL A 188 -8.88 -7.77 10.53
CA VAL A 188 -7.69 -7.80 11.40
C VAL A 188 -7.46 -9.21 11.94
N ASP A 189 -8.52 -9.86 12.43
CA ASP A 189 -8.48 -11.23 12.94
C ASP A 189 -8.07 -12.23 11.87
N LEU A 190 -8.51 -12.03 10.62
CA LEU A 190 -8.07 -12.86 9.49
C LEU A 190 -6.57 -12.75 9.24
N VAL A 191 -6.01 -11.53 9.22
CA VAL A 191 -4.57 -11.33 9.07
C VAL A 191 -3.82 -11.92 10.26
N ALA A 192 -4.30 -11.71 11.49
CA ALA A 192 -3.69 -12.27 12.69
C ALA A 192 -3.68 -13.82 12.65
N ALA A 193 -4.78 -14.44 12.22
CA ALA A 193 -4.90 -15.88 12.11
C ALA A 193 -4.01 -16.47 11.00
N LEU A 194 -3.88 -15.77 9.86
CA LEU A 194 -2.91 -16.14 8.82
C LEU A 194 -1.48 -16.09 9.36
N LYS A 195 -1.10 -15.01 10.05
CA LYS A 195 0.24 -14.85 10.65
C LYS A 195 0.56 -15.84 11.76
N ALA A 196 -0.46 -16.29 12.48
CA ALA A 196 -0.33 -17.28 13.54
C ALA A 196 -0.15 -18.72 13.02
N ARG A 197 -0.30 -18.96 11.70
CA ARG A 197 -0.04 -20.27 11.12
C ARG A 197 1.43 -20.66 11.28
N PRO A 198 1.73 -21.96 11.50
CA PRO A 198 3.08 -22.45 11.35
C PRO A 198 3.60 -22.18 9.94
N ASP A 199 4.81 -21.65 9.85
CA ASP A 199 5.45 -21.51 8.54
C ASP A 199 5.73 -22.90 7.95
N PRO A 200 5.44 -23.09 6.65
CA PRO A 200 5.80 -24.32 5.97
C PRO A 200 7.33 -24.47 5.85
N ASP A 201 7.78 -25.70 5.67
CA ASP A 201 9.17 -25.98 5.31
C ASP A 201 9.54 -25.33 3.96
N PHE A 202 10.82 -25.03 3.79
CA PHE A 202 11.35 -24.63 2.49
C PHE A 202 11.25 -25.78 1.48
N PRO A 203 11.30 -25.47 0.17
CA PRO A 203 11.37 -26.50 -0.85
C PRO A 203 12.48 -27.50 -0.63
N ALA A 204 12.17 -28.79 -0.81
CA ALA A 204 13.17 -29.83 -0.85
C ALA A 204 14.16 -29.54 -2.00
N ASN A 205 15.46 -29.72 -1.74
CA ASN A 205 16.54 -29.47 -2.72
C ASN A 205 16.67 -28.00 -3.16
N MET A 206 16.48 -27.06 -2.22
CA MET A 206 16.59 -25.62 -2.48
C MET A 206 17.98 -25.23 -3.04
N THR A 207 18.03 -24.87 -4.33
CA THR A 207 19.24 -24.39 -5.03
C THR A 207 19.59 -22.96 -4.59
N ILE A 208 20.84 -22.52 -4.79
CA ILE A 208 21.25 -21.15 -4.46
C ILE A 208 20.40 -20.10 -5.22
N PRO A 209 20.17 -20.23 -6.55
CA PRO A 209 19.27 -19.32 -7.26
C PRO A 209 17.87 -19.25 -6.66
N LEU A 210 17.30 -20.39 -6.24
CA LEU A 210 15.98 -20.39 -5.60
C LEU A 210 16.00 -19.70 -4.23
N LYS A 211 17.06 -19.83 -3.44
CA LYS A 211 17.20 -19.11 -2.16
C LYS A 211 17.21 -17.60 -2.35
N ASN A 212 17.76 -17.13 -3.48
CA ASN A 212 17.82 -15.71 -3.83
C ASN A 212 16.51 -15.20 -4.45
N ASN A 213 15.54 -16.06 -4.73
CA ASN A 213 14.21 -15.59 -5.08
C ASN A 213 13.60 -14.92 -3.84
N TRP A 214 13.11 -13.71 -4.03
CA TRP A 214 12.62 -12.83 -2.97
C TRP A 214 11.54 -13.45 -2.05
N ILE A 215 10.73 -14.39 -2.54
CA ILE A 215 9.74 -15.12 -1.72
C ILE A 215 10.40 -15.95 -0.62
N TYR A 216 11.63 -16.44 -0.85
CA TYR A 216 12.39 -17.23 0.11
C TYR A 216 13.47 -16.41 0.82
N GLU A 217 14.01 -15.37 0.17
CA GLU A 217 15.05 -14.51 0.73
C GLU A 217 14.51 -13.60 1.84
N TRP A 218 13.31 -13.03 1.66
CA TRP A 218 12.83 -11.92 2.49
C TRP A 218 12.21 -12.33 3.83
N GLY A 219 11.97 -13.62 4.04
CA GLY A 219 11.44 -14.11 5.32
C GLY A 219 10.61 -15.38 5.19
N ARG A 220 9.74 -15.55 6.18
CA ARG A 220 8.85 -16.70 6.37
C ARG A 220 7.44 -16.40 5.88
N LEU A 221 6.82 -17.38 5.21
CA LEU A 221 5.57 -17.20 4.48
C LEU A 221 4.47 -16.51 5.30
N TRP A 222 4.22 -16.99 6.52
CA TRP A 222 3.12 -16.54 7.36
C TRP A 222 3.56 -15.62 8.48
N SER A 223 4.58 -16.01 9.26
CA SER A 223 4.98 -15.22 10.43
C SER A 223 5.47 -13.82 10.05
N ASP A 224 6.20 -13.70 8.93
CA ASP A 224 6.63 -12.40 8.40
C ASP A 224 5.61 -11.78 7.43
N ALA A 225 4.64 -12.57 6.92
CA ALA A 225 3.67 -12.17 5.92
C ALA A 225 4.36 -11.49 4.71
N ILE A 226 5.32 -12.19 4.08
CA ILE A 226 6.31 -11.68 3.11
C ILE A 226 5.80 -10.74 2.01
N LEU A 227 4.56 -10.89 1.54
CA LEU A 227 3.98 -10.02 0.50
C LEU A 227 2.96 -9.01 1.04
N PHE A 228 2.65 -9.01 2.33
CA PHE A 228 1.68 -8.08 2.90
C PHE A 228 2.21 -6.64 2.92
N GLY A 229 3.48 -6.45 3.26
CA GLY A 229 4.16 -5.14 3.20
C GLY A 229 4.17 -4.58 1.77
N PRO A 230 4.71 -5.30 0.77
CA PRO A 230 4.66 -4.90 -0.64
C PRO A 230 3.24 -4.60 -1.14
N SER A 231 2.27 -5.48 -0.85
CA SER A 231 0.85 -5.27 -1.20
C SER A 231 0.27 -4.01 -0.58
N SER A 232 0.58 -3.74 0.68
CA SER A 232 0.14 -2.53 1.36
C SER A 232 0.79 -1.28 0.76
N ARG A 233 2.04 -1.37 0.29
CA ARG A 233 2.72 -0.24 -0.36
C ARG A 233 2.12 0.08 -1.72
N GLU A 234 1.74 -0.94 -2.49
CA GLU A 234 1.03 -0.76 -3.75
C GLU A 234 -0.37 -0.19 -3.51
N ALA A 235 -1.12 -0.71 -2.54
CA ALA A 235 -2.41 -0.15 -2.15
C ALA A 235 -2.32 1.29 -1.62
N TRP A 236 -1.20 1.68 -0.99
CA TRP A 236 -0.95 3.07 -0.62
C TRP A 236 -0.84 3.99 -1.85
N ASN A 237 -0.39 3.49 -3.01
CA ASN A 237 -0.40 4.29 -4.23
C ASN A 237 -1.82 4.61 -4.72
N ASP A 238 -2.86 3.93 -4.21
CA ASP A 238 -4.27 4.24 -4.43
C ASP A 238 -4.83 5.26 -3.40
N SER A 239 -3.96 6.06 -2.78
CA SER A 239 -4.31 7.16 -1.87
C SER A 239 -4.71 8.45 -2.63
N LEU A 240 -5.28 9.39 -1.87
CA LEU A 240 -5.75 10.68 -2.37
C LEU A 240 -4.60 11.49 -3.00
N GLY A 241 -4.81 12.01 -4.21
CA GLY A 241 -3.81 12.83 -4.92
C GLY A 241 -2.71 12.04 -5.63
N CYS A 242 -2.61 10.72 -5.39
CA CYS A 242 -1.81 9.79 -6.16
C CYS A 242 -2.70 9.00 -7.14
N GLY A 243 -3.13 7.80 -6.76
CA GLY A 243 -3.98 6.93 -7.59
C GLY A 243 -5.47 7.23 -7.45
N ALA A 244 -5.91 7.76 -6.30
CA ALA A 244 -7.28 8.17 -6.06
C ALA A 244 -7.50 9.67 -6.29
N GLY A 245 -8.69 10.02 -6.78
CA GLY A 245 -9.18 11.39 -6.82
C GLY A 245 -9.75 11.83 -5.47
N TRP A 246 -10.61 12.85 -5.51
CA TRP A 246 -11.18 13.49 -4.32
C TRP A 246 -12.69 13.31 -4.20
N TYR A 247 -13.26 12.30 -4.85
CA TYR A 247 -14.68 12.01 -4.67
C TYR A 247 -14.96 11.49 -3.25
N PRO A 248 -16.14 11.76 -2.67
CA PRO A 248 -16.45 11.31 -1.30
C PRO A 248 -16.17 9.81 -1.03
N PRO A 249 -16.48 8.86 -1.94
CA PRO A 249 -16.18 7.44 -1.72
C PRO A 249 -14.67 7.15 -1.77
N GLU A 250 -13.89 7.88 -2.56
CA GLU A 250 -12.43 7.75 -2.60
C GLU A 250 -11.80 8.26 -1.28
N VAL A 251 -12.28 9.40 -0.77
CA VAL A 251 -11.87 9.95 0.53
C VAL A 251 -12.18 8.97 1.65
N ARG A 252 -13.41 8.46 1.72
CA ARG A 252 -13.80 7.50 2.76
C ARG A 252 -13.05 6.18 2.63
N GLY A 253 -12.84 5.68 1.41
CA GLY A 253 -12.01 4.52 1.15
C GLY A 253 -10.57 4.71 1.68
N SER A 254 -9.99 5.90 1.50
CA SER A 254 -8.66 6.22 2.03
C SER A 254 -8.63 6.23 3.56
N VAL A 255 -9.65 6.78 4.22
CA VAL A 255 -9.77 6.72 5.69
C VAL A 255 -9.97 5.28 6.17
N ASN A 256 -10.80 4.48 5.48
CA ASN A 256 -11.08 3.10 5.83
C ASN A 256 -9.83 2.21 5.84
N ILE A 257 -9.01 2.27 4.79
CA ILE A 257 -7.79 1.47 4.71
C ILE A 257 -6.72 1.94 5.71
N ASN A 258 -6.62 3.24 5.98
CA ASN A 258 -5.74 3.76 7.04
C ASN A 258 -6.17 3.32 8.43
N ALA A 259 -7.47 3.29 8.70
CA ALA A 259 -7.99 2.76 9.96
C ALA A 259 -7.68 1.26 10.12
N PHE A 260 -7.76 0.48 9.04
CA PHE A 260 -7.38 -0.94 9.04
C PHE A 260 -5.89 -1.14 9.38
N TRP A 261 -4.98 -0.42 8.72
CA TRP A 261 -3.55 -0.44 9.06
C TRP A 261 -3.29 0.06 10.49
N GLY A 262 -4.04 1.07 10.93
CA GLY A 262 -4.04 1.54 12.31
C GLY A 262 -4.37 0.44 13.30
N ARG A 263 -5.45 -0.33 13.07
CA ARG A 263 -5.81 -1.47 13.94
C ARG A 263 -4.76 -2.56 13.94
N LEU A 264 -4.21 -2.93 12.78
CA LEU A 264 -3.14 -3.91 12.70
C LEU A 264 -1.90 -3.49 13.50
N THR A 265 -1.55 -2.21 13.43
CA THR A 265 -0.40 -1.63 14.15
C THR A 265 -0.67 -1.50 15.65
N GLY A 266 -1.84 -1.00 16.02
CA GLY A 266 -2.27 -0.84 17.40
C GLY A 266 -2.38 -2.17 18.16
N GLN A 267 -2.74 -3.25 17.46
CA GLN A 267 -2.86 -4.59 18.03
C GLN A 267 -1.57 -5.42 17.90
N GLY A 268 -0.50 -4.87 17.33
CA GLY A 268 0.77 -5.57 17.15
C GLY A 268 0.71 -6.74 16.15
N VAL A 269 -0.30 -6.79 15.28
CA VAL A 269 -0.44 -7.83 14.24
C VAL A 269 0.56 -7.59 13.12
N HIS A 270 0.70 -6.34 12.67
CA HIS A 270 1.70 -5.94 11.67
C HIS A 270 2.03 -4.46 11.85
N ASP A 271 3.32 -4.09 11.85
CA ASP A 271 3.75 -2.72 12.11
C ASP A 271 3.72 -1.88 10.82
N PHE A 272 2.81 -0.91 10.77
CA PHE A 272 2.73 0.11 9.71
C PHE A 272 3.04 1.52 10.24
N GLY A 273 3.89 1.65 11.26
CA GLY A 273 4.29 2.95 11.83
C GLY A 273 4.89 3.94 10.82
N ILE A 274 5.52 3.43 9.76
CA ILE A 274 5.99 4.25 8.63
C ILE A 274 4.82 4.92 7.86
N TYR A 275 3.66 4.24 7.74
CA TYR A 275 2.48 4.79 7.08
C TYR A 275 1.79 5.84 7.96
N ALA A 276 1.73 5.59 9.27
CA ALA A 276 1.29 6.59 10.23
C ALA A 276 2.13 7.87 10.13
N THR A 277 3.45 7.71 9.99
CA THR A 277 4.38 8.83 9.79
C THR A 277 4.05 9.58 8.49
N TRP A 278 3.85 8.90 7.37
CA TRP A 278 3.48 9.56 6.11
C TRP A 278 2.16 10.34 6.24
N ALA A 279 1.11 9.71 6.78
CA ALA A 279 -0.19 10.34 7.01
C ALA A 279 -0.09 11.59 7.90
N LEU A 280 0.63 11.51 9.02
CA LEU A 280 0.81 12.63 9.94
C LEU A 280 1.64 13.76 9.33
N ARG A 281 2.66 13.44 8.52
CA ARG A 281 3.45 14.45 7.80
C ARG A 281 2.61 15.21 6.79
N GLU A 282 1.82 14.52 5.98
CA GLU A 282 0.95 15.15 4.98
C GLU A 282 -0.07 16.12 5.63
N ALA A 283 -0.56 15.79 6.83
CA ALA A 283 -1.51 16.64 7.55
C ALA A 283 -0.87 17.80 8.35
N LEU A 284 0.34 17.61 8.92
CA LEU A 284 0.88 18.48 9.98
C LEU A 284 2.21 19.17 9.65
N ASP A 285 3.02 18.56 8.79
CA ASP A 285 4.33 19.11 8.40
C ASP A 285 4.24 19.96 7.13
N GLU A 286 3.42 19.52 6.19
CA GLU A 286 3.35 20.07 4.85
C GLU A 286 2.32 21.20 4.75
N GLU A 287 2.58 22.16 3.86
CA GLU A 287 1.59 23.17 3.55
C GLU A 287 0.45 22.52 2.74
N ILE A 288 -0.76 22.58 3.28
CA ILE A 288 -1.94 22.09 2.55
C ILE A 288 -2.26 23.08 1.44
N ASP A 289 -1.80 22.75 0.25
CA ASP A 289 -2.12 23.43 -1.01
C ASP A 289 -2.89 22.51 -1.96
N VAL A 290 -3.67 23.12 -2.85
CA VAL A 290 -4.43 22.47 -3.93
C VAL A 290 -3.63 22.39 -5.23
N SER A 291 -2.29 22.49 -5.16
CA SER A 291 -1.39 22.54 -6.33
C SER A 291 -1.78 21.56 -7.44
N MET A 292 -1.65 22.07 -8.67
CA MET A 292 -1.93 21.38 -9.92
C MET A 292 -0.95 20.25 -10.26
N ASP A 293 0.11 20.07 -9.48
CA ASP A 293 1.11 19.01 -9.70
C ASP A 293 0.60 17.62 -9.26
N SER A 294 -0.54 17.57 -8.56
CA SER A 294 -1.26 16.32 -8.28
C SER A 294 -1.95 15.78 -9.53
N HIS A 295 -2.08 14.45 -9.63
CA HIS A 295 -2.79 13.83 -10.76
C HIS A 295 -4.23 14.33 -10.88
N GLU A 296 -4.88 14.61 -9.74
CA GLU A 296 -6.15 15.32 -9.64
C GLU A 296 -6.13 16.25 -8.42
N PRO A 297 -6.30 17.57 -8.62
CA PRO A 297 -6.31 18.52 -7.51
C PRO A 297 -7.58 18.37 -6.67
N ALA A 298 -7.44 18.66 -5.37
CA ALA A 298 -8.59 18.69 -4.47
C ALA A 298 -9.55 19.83 -4.83
N PRO A 299 -10.87 19.69 -4.55
CA PRO A 299 -11.86 20.72 -4.84
C PRO A 299 -11.59 22.05 -4.13
N SER A 300 -11.05 21.99 -2.91
CA SER A 300 -10.63 23.16 -2.14
C SER A 300 -9.55 22.77 -1.13
N ARG A 301 -8.88 23.79 -0.58
CA ARG A 301 -7.89 23.63 0.47
C ARG A 301 -8.51 23.03 1.73
N GLU A 302 -9.70 23.50 2.09
CA GLU A 302 -10.46 23.05 3.25
C GLU A 302 -10.87 21.59 3.11
N TYR A 303 -11.36 21.18 1.94
CA TYR A 303 -11.74 19.78 1.69
C TYR A 303 -10.53 18.84 1.77
N LYS A 304 -9.38 19.27 1.23
CA LYS A 304 -8.12 18.53 1.37
C LYS A 304 -7.71 18.41 2.83
N ALA A 305 -7.77 19.50 3.59
CA ALA A 305 -7.44 19.51 5.01
C ALA A 305 -8.35 18.55 5.80
N GLU A 306 -9.67 18.57 5.57
CA GLU A 306 -10.61 17.66 6.21
C GLU A 306 -10.25 16.18 6.00
N ALA A 307 -9.94 15.81 4.75
CA ALA A 307 -9.56 14.44 4.43
C ALA A 307 -8.24 14.03 5.11
N LEU A 308 -7.20 14.86 5.03
CA LEU A 308 -5.88 14.56 5.60
C LEU A 308 -5.92 14.50 7.13
N PHE A 309 -6.65 15.41 7.79
CA PHE A 309 -6.82 15.38 9.24
C PHE A 309 -7.62 14.17 9.70
N GLU A 310 -8.66 13.75 8.97
CA GLU A 310 -9.40 12.53 9.31
C GLU A 310 -8.51 11.27 9.19
N VAL A 311 -7.66 11.19 8.15
CA VAL A 311 -6.68 10.10 7.98
C VAL A 311 -5.64 10.11 9.11
N ALA A 312 -5.08 11.28 9.45
CA ALA A 312 -4.15 11.40 10.57
C ALA A 312 -4.82 11.01 11.91
N ALA A 313 -6.08 11.39 12.10
CA ALA A 313 -6.80 11.11 13.33
C ALA A 313 -7.08 9.62 13.55
N VAL A 314 -7.40 8.86 12.50
CA VAL A 314 -7.59 7.39 12.67
C VAL A 314 -6.30 6.72 13.14
N TRP A 315 -5.13 7.19 12.72
CA TRP A 315 -3.84 6.71 13.25
C TRP A 315 -3.65 7.03 14.73
N ILE A 316 -3.93 8.26 15.15
CA ILE A 316 -3.81 8.65 16.56
C ILE A 316 -4.81 7.88 17.43
N ARG A 317 -6.07 7.76 16.99
CA ARG A 317 -7.14 7.05 17.72
C ARG A 317 -6.86 5.55 17.88
N LEU A 318 -6.42 4.88 16.81
CA LEU A 318 -6.35 3.42 16.77
C LEU A 318 -4.96 2.88 17.09
N ALA A 319 -3.91 3.67 16.87
CA ALA A 319 -2.52 3.23 16.99
C ALA A 319 -1.60 4.26 17.67
N GLY A 320 -2.13 5.30 18.31
CA GLY A 320 -1.33 6.42 18.84
C GLY A 320 -0.16 5.97 19.73
N GLN A 321 -0.39 4.99 20.61
CA GLN A 321 0.67 4.41 21.45
C GLN A 321 1.76 3.74 20.61
N SER A 322 1.38 2.87 19.67
CA SER A 322 2.32 2.19 18.78
C SER A 322 3.10 3.17 17.89
N VAL A 323 2.45 4.25 17.44
CA VAL A 323 3.09 5.32 16.64
C VAL A 323 4.11 6.08 17.49
N PHE A 324 3.75 6.43 18.73
CA PHE A 324 4.68 7.06 19.67
C PHE A 324 5.93 6.19 19.90
N GLU A 325 5.73 4.90 20.17
CA GLU A 325 6.82 3.94 20.35
C GLU A 325 7.67 3.77 19.09
N TYR A 326 7.05 3.73 17.91
CA TYR A 326 7.75 3.67 16.63
C TYR A 326 8.70 4.85 16.47
N LEU A 327 8.24 6.08 16.74
CA LEU A 327 9.08 7.28 16.66
C LEU A 327 10.26 7.26 17.64
N LEU A 328 10.05 6.72 18.85
CA LEU A 328 11.14 6.55 19.82
C LEU A 328 12.20 5.57 19.33
N ARG A 329 11.78 4.44 18.74
CA ARG A 329 12.68 3.44 18.13
C ARG A 329 13.46 4.05 16.96
N ASP A 330 12.77 4.70 16.02
CA ASP A 330 13.40 5.33 14.86
C ASP A 330 14.42 6.41 15.26
N ALA A 331 14.07 7.25 16.24
CA ALA A 331 14.99 8.25 16.78
C ALA A 331 16.23 7.61 17.43
N ALA A 332 16.07 6.48 18.14
CA ALA A 332 17.19 5.75 18.75
C ALA A 332 18.12 5.13 17.69
N SER A 333 17.58 4.52 16.64
CA SER A 333 18.36 3.95 15.53
C SER A 333 19.12 5.02 14.74
N ASN A 334 18.60 6.25 14.67
CA ASN A 334 19.24 7.36 13.96
C ASN A 334 20.28 8.15 14.80
N LYS A 335 20.47 7.84 16.09
CA LYS A 335 21.45 8.53 16.96
C LYS A 335 22.92 8.36 16.53
N GLU A 336 23.26 7.31 15.80
CA GLU A 336 24.61 7.15 15.23
C GLU A 336 24.92 8.19 14.11
N LYS A 337 23.92 8.91 13.59
CA LYS A 337 24.08 9.84 12.45
C LYS A 337 23.92 11.34 12.78
N ALA A 338 23.55 11.75 14.00
CA ALA A 338 23.18 13.16 14.24
C ALA A 338 23.84 13.81 15.48
N SER A 339 24.89 14.60 15.22
CA SER A 339 25.44 15.63 16.13
C SER A 339 24.60 16.93 16.18
N ARG A 340 23.39 16.93 15.61
CA ARG A 340 22.48 18.08 15.48
C ARG A 340 20.99 17.70 15.59
N ALA A 341 20.64 16.78 16.49
CA ALA A 341 19.23 16.45 16.71
C ALA A 341 18.45 17.69 17.23
N PRO A 342 17.23 17.95 16.73
CA PRO A 342 16.34 18.97 17.29
C PRO A 342 16.11 18.73 18.79
N LYS A 343 15.91 19.81 19.57
CA LYS A 343 15.57 19.71 21.00
C LYS A 343 14.18 19.13 21.26
N GLU A 344 13.30 19.12 20.25
CA GLU A 344 11.89 18.73 20.34
C GLU A 344 11.63 17.47 19.52
N SER A 345 10.94 16.48 20.10
CA SER A 345 10.66 15.22 19.40
C SER A 345 9.65 15.42 18.27
N LYS A 346 9.62 14.51 17.31
CA LYS A 346 8.64 14.59 16.20
C LYS A 346 7.20 14.51 16.71
N TRP A 347 6.97 13.71 17.74
CA TRP A 347 5.70 13.60 18.43
C TRP A 347 5.25 14.94 19.04
N ASP A 348 6.15 15.63 19.76
CA ASP A 348 5.84 16.93 20.37
C ASP A 348 5.51 17.99 19.31
N GLN A 349 6.25 17.99 18.18
CA GLN A 349 5.97 18.89 17.06
C GLN A 349 4.56 18.67 16.50
N TRP A 350 4.17 17.43 16.26
CA TRP A 350 2.83 17.10 15.76
C TRP A 350 1.72 17.41 16.76
N GLN A 351 1.94 17.10 18.05
CA GLN A 351 1.00 17.48 19.11
C GLN A 351 0.76 19.00 19.10
N LYS A 352 1.83 19.79 19.07
CA LYS A 352 1.74 21.25 19.01
C LYS A 352 1.01 21.73 17.76
N ARG A 353 1.20 21.09 16.60
CA ARG A 353 0.47 21.45 15.38
C ARG A 353 -1.02 21.20 15.51
N PHE A 354 -1.43 20.07 16.10
CA PHE A 354 -2.84 19.84 16.41
C PHE A 354 -3.40 20.89 17.38
N GLU A 355 -2.66 21.28 18.42
CA GLU A 355 -3.06 22.35 19.34
C GLU A 355 -3.23 23.71 18.64
N GLU A 356 -2.33 24.05 17.71
CA GLU A 356 -2.42 25.27 16.91
C GLU A 356 -3.67 25.28 16.02
N GLU A 357 -3.96 24.17 15.33
CA GLU A 357 -5.14 24.05 14.46
C GLU A 357 -6.46 24.00 15.24
N ALA A 358 -6.43 23.43 16.45
CA ALA A 358 -7.55 23.47 17.38
C ALA A 358 -7.86 24.91 17.85
N ALA A 359 -6.87 25.80 17.89
CA ALA A 359 -7.02 27.18 18.36
C ALA A 359 -7.33 28.19 17.24
N ARG A 360 -6.79 27.98 16.03
CA ARG A 360 -6.81 29.00 14.96
C ARG A 360 -8.07 29.01 14.09
N LEU A 361 -8.87 27.93 14.09
CA LEU A 361 -10.02 27.77 13.16
C LEU A 361 -9.61 28.02 11.70
N HIS A 362 -8.42 27.58 11.30
CA HIS A 362 -7.80 27.92 10.01
C HIS A 362 -8.50 27.26 8.82
N TYR A 363 -9.12 26.10 9.04
CA TYR A 363 -9.85 25.33 8.05
C TYR A 363 -11.35 25.29 8.41
N SER A 364 -11.90 24.10 8.65
CA SER A 364 -13.31 23.92 9.01
C SER A 364 -13.49 23.57 10.49
N PRO A 365 -14.72 23.72 11.03
CA PRO A 365 -15.04 23.24 12.38
C PRO A 365 -14.75 21.76 12.59
N MET A 366 -14.84 20.94 11.54
CA MET A 366 -14.50 19.52 11.59
C MET A 366 -12.99 19.34 11.84
N VAL A 367 -12.13 20.02 11.09
CA VAL A 367 -10.68 19.97 11.30
C VAL A 367 -10.31 20.42 12.70
N THR A 368 -10.90 21.51 13.19
CA THR A 368 -10.66 21.99 14.56
C THR A 368 -11.09 20.98 15.62
N ALA A 369 -12.24 20.32 15.47
CA ALA A 369 -12.70 19.30 16.40
C ALA A 369 -11.77 18.09 16.42
N VAL A 370 -11.37 17.62 15.23
CA VAL A 370 -10.43 16.49 15.07
C VAL A 370 -9.06 16.83 15.66
N ALA A 371 -8.54 18.02 15.38
CA ALA A 371 -7.25 18.47 15.89
C ALA A 371 -7.23 18.54 17.42
N LYS A 372 -8.31 19.06 18.01
CA LYS A 372 -8.46 19.10 19.48
C LYS A 372 -8.42 17.69 20.09
N GLU A 373 -9.20 16.77 19.55
CA GLU A 373 -9.24 15.37 20.01
C GLU A 373 -7.85 14.71 19.91
N CYS A 374 -7.17 14.86 18.78
CA CYS A 374 -5.83 14.30 18.59
C CYS A 374 -4.81 14.86 19.58
N ALA A 375 -4.81 16.18 19.82
CA ALA A 375 -3.93 16.80 20.81
C ALA A 375 -4.15 16.26 22.23
N GLU A 376 -5.42 16.04 22.61
CA GLU A 376 -5.78 15.45 23.90
C GLU A 376 -5.28 14.00 24.03
N ILE A 377 -5.48 13.17 23.01
CA ILE A 377 -4.98 11.77 22.98
C ILE A 377 -3.46 11.74 23.05
N MET A 378 -2.78 12.58 22.26
CA MET A 378 -1.31 12.63 22.25
C MET A 378 -0.74 13.07 23.60
N SER A 379 -1.37 14.04 24.24
CA SER A 379 -1.02 14.48 25.60
C SER A 379 -1.13 13.34 26.62
N LEU A 380 -2.21 12.56 26.54
CA LEU A 380 -2.44 11.42 27.43
C LEU A 380 -1.35 10.35 27.28
N ILE A 381 -1.03 9.97 26.04
CA ILE A 381 0.04 9.01 25.72
C ILE A 381 1.39 9.50 26.25
N SER A 382 1.74 10.75 25.98
CA SER A 382 2.98 11.38 26.49
C SER A 382 3.05 11.37 28.02
N ALA A 383 1.92 11.61 28.71
CA ALA A 383 1.86 11.59 30.17
C ALA A 383 2.01 10.18 30.74
N GLN A 384 1.38 9.18 30.12
CA GLN A 384 1.51 7.77 30.51
C GLN A 384 2.95 7.28 30.36
N ALA A 385 3.62 7.63 29.26
CA ALA A 385 5.01 7.25 29.01
C ALA A 385 6.01 7.83 30.01
N LYS A 386 5.72 8.98 30.64
CA LYS A 386 6.59 9.60 31.67
C LYS A 386 6.46 8.94 33.06
N ASN A 387 5.40 8.16 33.27
CA ASN A 387 5.12 7.49 34.54
C ASN A 387 5.62 6.04 34.57
N LEU A 388 6.15 5.54 33.45
CA LEU A 388 6.84 4.26 33.29
C LEU A 388 8.35 4.49 33.39
#